data_AF-A0A3C0Q622-F1
#
_entry.id   AF-A0A3C0Q622-F1
#
_cell.length_a   1.000
_cell.length_b   1.000
_cell.length_c   1.000
_cell.angle_alpha   90.00
_cell.angle_beta   90.00
_cell.angle_gamma   90.00
#
_symmetry.space_group_name_H-M   'P 1'
#
loop_
_entity.id
_entity.type
_entity.pdbx_description
1 polymer ?
#
loop_
_entity_poly.entity_id
_entity_poly.type
_entity_poly.pdbx_seq_one_letter_code
_entity_poly.pdbx_strand_id
1 'polypeptide(L)' 'MLTKKQRDLLVFIHDRVADGGVSPSFDEMKDALDLKSKSGIHR' A
#
# COMPACT_ATOMS: atom_id res chain seq x y z
N MET A 1 -2.26 12.91 11.33
CA MET A 1 -3.11 13.11 10.13
C MET A 1 -2.46 12.39 8.97
N LEU A 2 -3.19 11.53 8.26
CA LEU A 2 -2.62 10.78 7.13
C LEU A 2 -2.54 11.66 5.89
N THR A 3 -1.45 11.54 5.15
CA THR A 3 -1.39 12.06 3.78
C THR A 3 -2.32 11.25 2.87
N LYS A 4 -2.63 11.79 1.69
CA LYS A 4 -3.42 11.07 0.67
C LYS A 4 -2.81 9.69 0.37
N LYS A 5 -1.50 9.63 0.08
CA LYS A 5 -0.81 8.35 -0.22
C LYS A 5 -0.83 7.37 0.95
N GLN A 6 -0.71 7.83 2.20
CA GLN A 6 -0.81 6.96 3.36
C GLN A 6 -2.21 6.35 3.53
N ARG A 7 -3.26 7.16 3.31
CA ARG A 7 -4.64 6.64 3.31
C ARG A 7 -4.85 5.64 2.18
N ASP A 8 -4.40 5.98 0.97
CA ASP A 8 -4.55 5.11 -0.20
C ASP A 8 -3.81 3.77 0.02
N LEU A 9 -2.67 3.78 0.74
CA LEU A 9 -1.95 2.56 1.12
C LEU A 9 -2.76 1.68 2.08
N LEU A 10 -3.37 2.28 3.10
CA LEU A 10 -4.20 1.55 4.06
C LEU A 10 -5.42 0.92 3.38
N VAL A 11 -6.07 1.65 2.48
CA VAL A 11 -7.20 1.13 1.70
C VAL A 11 -6.74 -0.05 0.84
N PHE A 12 -5.62 0.10 0.12
CA PHE A 12 -5.08 -0.99 -0.70
C PHE A 12 -4.73 -2.24 0.12
N ILE A 13 -4.11 -2.08 1.29
CA ILE A 13 -3.80 -3.20 2.20
C ILE A 13 -5.09 -3.87 2.68
N HIS A 14 -6.06 -3.06 3.13
CA HIS A 14 -7.34 -3.57 3.60
C HIS A 14 -8.03 -4.41 2.53
N ASP A 15 -8.14 -3.89 1.31
CA ASP A 15 -8.85 -4.56 0.21
C ASP A 15 -8.14 -5.86 -0.19
N ARG A 16 -6.80 -5.87 -0.23
CA ARG A 16 -6.01 -7.08 -0.53
C ARG A 16 -6.14 -8.15 0.55
N VAL A 17 -6.13 -7.76 1.82
CA VAL A 17 -6.33 -8.70 2.93
C VAL A 17 -7.77 -9.22 2.93
N ALA A 18 -8.76 -8.38 2.62
CA ALA A 18 -10.15 -8.79 2.55
C ALA A 18 -10.43 -9.79 1.40
N ASP A 19 -9.76 -9.61 0.26
CA ASP A 19 -9.94 -10.47 -0.92
C ASP A 19 -9.15 -11.79 -0.83
N GLY A 20 -7.86 -11.72 -0.47
CA GLY A 20 -6.95 -12.88 -0.52
C GLY A 20 -6.54 -13.45 0.85
N GLY A 21 -6.93 -12.81 1.95
CA GLY A 21 -6.48 -13.18 3.30
C GLY A 21 -5.00 -12.93 3.57
N VAL A 22 -4.26 -12.35 2.60
CA VAL A 22 -2.83 -12.10 2.67
C VAL A 22 -2.53 -10.63 2.40
N SER A 23 -1.60 -10.07 3.17
CA SER A 23 -1.11 -8.71 2.94
C SER A 23 -0.38 -8.62 1.59
N PRO A 24 -0.50 -7.50 0.86
CA PRO A 24 0.28 -7.30 -0.35
C PRO A 24 1.78 -7.23 -0.02
N SER A 25 2.61 -7.56 -1.00
CA SER A 25 4.06 -7.35 -0.92
C SER A 25 4.44 -5.88 -1.09
N PHE A 26 5.66 -5.52 -0.70
CA PHE A 26 6.17 -4.16 -0.93
C PHE A 26 6.29 -3.79 -2.41
N ASP A 27 6.49 -4.75 -3.30
CA ASP A 27 6.48 -4.50 -4.75
C ASP A 27 5.07 -4.14 -5.22
N GLU A 28 4.06 -4.88 -4.79
CA GLU A 28 2.67 -4.60 -5.15
C GLU A 28 2.19 -3.26 -4.60
N MET A 29 2.55 -2.91 -3.36
CA MET A 29 2.25 -1.59 -2.80
C MET A 29 2.94 -0.47 -3.58
N LYS A 30 4.22 -0.67 -3.96
CA LYS A 30 4.96 0.32 -4.74
C LYS A 30 4.27 0.58 -6.08
N ASP A 31 3.89 -0.49 -6.77
CA ASP A 31 3.30 -0.39 -8.10
C ASP A 31 1.85 0.13 -8.03
N ALA A 32 1.06 -0.28 -7.04
CA ALA A 32 -0.31 0.19 -6.84
C ALA A 32 -0.40 1.68 -6.47
N LEU A 33 0.61 2.22 -5.79
CA LEU A 33 0.65 3.62 -5.34
C LEU A 33 1.56 4.54 -6.19
N ASP A 34 2.06 4.03 -7.31
CA ASP A 34 3.01 4.71 -8.19
C ASP A 34 4.16 5.35 -7.38
N LEU A 35 4.80 4.51 -6.56
CA LEU A 35 5.94 4.91 -5.75
C LEU A 35 7.23 4.67 -6.51
N LYS A 36 8.15 5.64 -6.45
CA LYS A 36 9.48 5.50 -7.06
C LYS A 36 10.35 4.43 -6.38
N SER A 37 10.09 4.12 -5.12
CA SER A 37 10.83 3.09 -4.36
C SER A 37 10.01 2.53 -3.20
N LYS A 38 10.37 1.34 -2.73
CA LYS A 38 9.80 0.68 -1.53
C LYS A 38 9.95 1.53 -0.27
N SER A 39 11.02 2.33 -0.19
CA SER A 39 11.24 3.24 0.95
C SER A 39 10.09 4.24 1.15
N GLY A 40 9.28 4.51 0.12
CA GLY A 40 8.09 5.34 0.25
C GLY A 40 6.95 4.75 1.07
N ILE A 41 6.96 3.44 1.32
CA ILE A 41 5.93 2.73 2.08
C ILE A 41 6.11 2.95 3.59
N HIS A 42 7.35 3.17 4.05
CA HIS A 42 7.68 3.32 5.47
C HIS A 42 7.55 4.76 5.99
N ARG A 43 7.06 5.70 5.18
CA ARG A 43 7.04 7.14 5.48
C ARG A 43 5.66 7.66 5.88
#